data_AF-A0A563CIQ6-F1
#
_entry.id   AF-A0A563CIQ6-F1
#
_cell.length_a   1.000
_cell.length_b   1.000
_cell.length_c   1.000
_cell.angle_alpha   90.00
_cell.angle_beta   90.00
_cell.angle_gamma   90.00
#
_symmetry.space_group_name_H-M   'P 1'
#
loop_
_entity.id
_entity.type
_entity.pdbx_description
1 polymer ?
#
loop_
_entity_poly.entity_id
_entity_poly.type
_entity_poly.pdbx_seq_one_letter_code
_entity_poly.pdbx_strand_id
1 'polypeptide(L)'
;MKKIIIAMSLMIMGSFGVSMTFPDTSFAESKVNECDKKGKILTLKPWYYGLTKGDCSIKDPGSDADSQANFIWKIALNIVDDLLQLIGYTTVGYIIYGGFLMMTSNGAPDKAAHGRKTIMSAAIGLVIALASVALVNFISSNIGV
;
A
#
# COMPACT_ATOMS: atom_id res chain seq x y z
N MET A 1 22.56 -18.12 9.97
CA MET A 1 22.20 -17.88 8.55
C MET A 1 21.20 -18.89 8.00
N LYS A 2 21.45 -20.20 8.07
CA LYS A 2 20.52 -21.24 7.55
C LYS A 2 19.10 -21.17 8.14
N LYS A 3 18.97 -20.87 9.44
CA LYS A 3 17.66 -20.74 10.12
C LYS A 3 16.87 -19.47 9.74
N ILE A 4 17.56 -18.39 9.38
CA ILE A 4 16.94 -17.13 8.94
C ILE A 4 16.43 -17.28 7.50
N ILE A 5 17.19 -17.97 6.65
CA ILE A 5 16.79 -18.26 5.25
C ILE A 5 15.56 -19.16 5.23
N ILE A 6 15.49 -20.17 6.11
CA ILE A 6 14.32 -21.06 6.23
C ILE A 6 13.09 -20.29 6.72
N ALA A 7 13.24 -19.42 7.74
CA ALA A 7 12.14 -18.60 8.24
C ALA A 7 11.59 -17.63 7.17
N MET A 8 12.46 -17.02 6.35
CA MET A 8 12.04 -16.19 5.24
C MET A 8 11.34 -16.97 4.12
N SER A 9 11.81 -18.17 3.79
CA SER A 9 11.12 -19.02 2.81
C SER A 9 9.73 -19.48 3.28
N LEU A 10 9.58 -19.73 4.59
CA LEU A 10 8.29 -20.09 5.19
C LEU A 10 7.31 -18.91 5.21
N MET A 11 7.80 -17.69 5.44
CA MET A 11 6.97 -16.48 5.36
C MET A 11 6.51 -16.17 3.94
N ILE A 12 7.34 -16.46 2.92
CA ILE A 12 6.99 -16.27 1.51
C ILE A 12 5.94 -17.32 1.07
N MET A 13 6.08 -18.59 1.47
CA MET A 13 5.05 -19.61 1.17
C MET A 13 3.75 -19.41 1.96
N GLY A 14 3.83 -18.90 3.19
CA GLY A 14 2.64 -18.52 3.97
C GLY A 14 1.83 -17.38 3.36
N SER A 15 2.46 -16.50 2.56
CA SER A 15 1.77 -15.39 1.88
C SER A 15 1.15 -15.79 0.53
N PHE A 16 1.56 -16.90 -0.08
CA PHE A 16 0.88 -17.48 -1.25
C PHE A 16 -0.38 -18.29 -0.88
N GLY A 17 -0.54 -18.71 0.38
CA GLY A 17 -1.74 -19.42 0.86
C GLY A 17 -2.92 -18.50 1.20
N VAL A 18 -2.66 -17.21 1.46
CA VAL A 18 -3.70 -16.23 1.83
C VAL A 18 -4.33 -15.56 0.60
N SER A 19 -3.85 -15.87 -0.60
CA SER A 19 -4.36 -15.31 -1.87
C SER A 19 -5.79 -15.74 -2.22
N MET A 20 -6.38 -16.72 -1.53
CA MET A 20 -7.76 -17.20 -1.81
C MET A 20 -8.82 -16.64 -0.86
N THR A 21 -8.44 -15.78 0.10
CA THR A 21 -9.41 -15.12 1.01
C THR A 21 -9.14 -13.63 1.18
N PHE A 22 -8.62 -12.96 0.15
CA PHE A 22 -8.86 -11.54 0.04
C PHE A 22 -10.27 -11.39 -0.54
N PRO A 23 -11.21 -10.72 0.14
CA PRO A 23 -12.43 -10.30 -0.55
C PRO A 23 -11.99 -9.50 -1.78
N ASP A 24 -12.61 -9.76 -2.92
CA ASP A 24 -12.51 -8.90 -4.09
C ASP A 24 -12.78 -7.47 -3.63
N THR A 25 -11.73 -6.67 -3.42
CA THR A 25 -11.89 -5.23 -3.37
C THR A 25 -12.04 -4.80 -4.82
N SER A 26 -13.27 -4.97 -5.31
CA SER A 26 -13.75 -4.37 -6.53
C SER A 26 -13.41 -2.87 -6.52
N PHE A 27 -12.45 -2.46 -7.36
CA PHE A 27 -12.23 -1.06 -7.72
C PHE A 27 -13.37 -0.57 -8.65
N ALA A 28 -14.60 -0.57 -8.14
CA ALA A 28 -15.83 0.03 -8.66
C ALA A 28 -16.94 -0.63 -7.83
N GLU A 29 -17.60 0.03 -6.89
CA GLU A 29 -18.60 1.05 -7.17
C GLU A 29 -18.95 1.74 -5.83
N SER A 30 -18.35 2.91 -5.56
CA SER A 30 -18.84 3.80 -4.51
C SER A 30 -19.23 5.11 -5.17
N LYS A 31 -20.49 5.23 -5.63
CA LYS A 31 -21.13 6.48 -6.13
C LYS A 31 -20.13 7.56 -6.57
N VAL A 32 -19.29 7.25 -7.56
CA VAL A 32 -18.16 8.11 -7.92
C VAL A 32 -18.68 9.16 -8.90
N ASN A 33 -18.81 10.39 -8.41
CA ASN A 33 -19.19 11.53 -9.24
C ASN A 33 -18.16 11.73 -10.37
N GLU A 34 -18.56 12.35 -11.48
CA GLU A 34 -17.69 12.53 -12.66
C GLU A 34 -16.36 13.24 -12.33
N CYS A 35 -16.37 14.08 -11.29
CA CYS A 35 -15.25 14.84 -10.76
C CYS A 35 -14.15 13.93 -10.17
N ASP A 36 -14.55 12.89 -9.43
CA ASP A 36 -13.64 11.95 -8.78
C ASP A 36 -12.96 11.02 -9.80
N LYS A 37 -13.57 10.84 -10.98
CA LYS A 37 -12.96 10.09 -12.10
C LYS A 37 -11.94 10.92 -12.86
N LYS A 38 -12.16 12.23 -13.01
CA LYS A 38 -11.22 13.14 -13.68
C LYS A 38 -9.94 13.39 -12.89
N GLY A 39 -10.01 13.33 -11.57
CA GLY A 39 -8.85 13.52 -10.68
C GLY A 39 -7.94 12.30 -10.53
N LYS A 40 -8.32 11.13 -11.05
CA LYS A 40 -7.49 9.92 -10.96
C LYS A 40 -6.38 9.97 -12.00
N ILE A 41 -5.13 9.83 -11.54
CA ILE A 41 -3.98 9.69 -12.44
C ILE A 41 -3.33 8.32 -12.26
N LEU A 42 -3.26 7.57 -13.37
CA LEU A 42 -2.75 6.20 -13.50
C LEU A 42 -3.55 5.17 -12.68
N THR A 43 -3.61 5.31 -11.37
CA THR A 43 -4.44 4.53 -10.43
C THR A 43 -4.67 5.28 -9.11
N LEU A 44 -3.91 6.36 -8.89
CA LEU A 44 -3.92 7.18 -7.69
C LEU A 44 -5.25 7.93 -7.59
N LYS A 45 -5.85 7.88 -6.41
CA LYS A 45 -7.05 8.65 -6.09
C LYS A 45 -6.65 10.12 -5.83
N PRO A 46 -7.53 11.08 -6.12
CA PRO A 46 -7.33 12.42 -5.59
C PRO A 46 -7.56 12.41 -4.07
N TRP A 47 -6.90 13.32 -3.33
CA TRP A 47 -7.08 13.44 -1.87
C TRP A 47 -8.55 13.68 -1.46
N TYR A 48 -9.34 14.31 -2.34
CA TYR A 48 -10.76 14.61 -2.15
C TYR A 48 -11.70 13.46 -2.59
N TYR A 49 -11.17 12.29 -2.95
CA TYR A 49 -11.97 11.16 -3.45
C TYR A 49 -13.05 10.75 -2.43
N GLY A 50 -14.32 10.73 -2.86
CA GLY A 50 -15.46 10.42 -2.00
C GLY A 50 -15.92 11.57 -1.08
N LEU A 51 -15.37 12.77 -1.24
CA LEU A 51 -15.74 13.98 -0.49
C LEU A 51 -16.45 15.03 -1.37
N THR A 52 -16.78 14.70 -2.62
CA THR A 52 -17.47 15.60 -3.54
C THR A 52 -18.97 15.33 -3.57
N LYS A 53 -19.78 16.38 -3.77
CA LYS A 53 -21.17 16.27 -4.20
C LYS A 53 -21.20 16.08 -5.73
N GLY A 54 -22.37 15.70 -6.28
CA GLY A 54 -22.56 15.48 -7.72
C GLY A 54 -22.29 16.70 -8.62
N ASP A 55 -22.06 17.88 -8.04
CA ASP A 55 -21.75 19.16 -8.68
C ASP A 55 -20.26 19.56 -8.57
N CYS A 56 -19.36 18.61 -8.23
CA CYS A 56 -17.92 18.85 -8.00
C CYS A 56 -17.58 19.80 -6.85
N SER A 57 -18.53 20.15 -5.99
CA SER A 57 -18.24 20.93 -4.78
C SER A 57 -17.84 20.00 -3.63
N ILE A 58 -16.84 20.41 -2.83
CA ILE A 58 -16.42 19.67 -1.64
C ILE A 58 -17.59 19.67 -0.64
N LYS A 59 -17.94 18.48 -0.15
CA LYS A 59 -18.98 18.31 0.87
C LYS A 59 -18.50 18.94 2.16
N ASP A 60 -19.30 19.87 2.68
CA ASP A 60 -19.03 20.56 3.93
C ASP A 60 -18.87 19.54 5.07
N PRO A 61 -17.80 19.64 5.88
CA PRO A 61 -17.71 18.84 7.09
C PRO A 61 -18.82 19.35 8.02
N GLY A 62 -19.76 18.48 8.39
CA GLY A 62 -20.92 18.85 9.20
C GLY A 62 -20.55 19.60 10.48
N SER A 63 -21.52 20.24 11.12
CA SER A 63 -21.33 21.04 12.35
C SER A 63 -20.87 20.24 13.57
N ASP A 64 -20.85 18.91 13.48
CA ASP A 64 -20.58 18.00 14.59
C ASP A 64 -19.10 17.59 14.61
N ALA A 65 -18.53 17.42 15.80
CA ALA A 65 -17.13 17.05 15.99
C ALA A 65 -16.77 15.71 15.32
N ASP A 66 -17.66 14.72 15.42
CA ASP A 66 -17.49 13.40 14.81
C ASP A 66 -17.50 13.47 13.28
N SER A 67 -18.36 14.33 12.70
CA SER A 67 -18.45 14.53 11.26
C SER A 67 -17.19 15.18 10.69
N GLN A 68 -16.58 16.12 11.41
CA GLN A 68 -15.29 16.71 11.06
C GLN A 68 -14.14 15.69 11.16
N ALA A 69 -14.09 14.91 12.24
CA ALA A 69 -13.07 13.89 12.44
C ALA A 69 -13.11 12.83 11.32
N ASN A 70 -14.31 12.35 10.96
CA ASN A 70 -14.50 11.41 9.87
C ASN A 70 -14.10 11.98 8.51
N PHE A 71 -14.38 13.27 8.23
CA PHE A 71 -13.96 13.93 7.00
C PHE A 71 -12.43 13.96 6.89
N ILE A 72 -11.74 14.36 7.95
CA ILE A 72 -10.27 14.39 8.00
C ILE A 72 -9.70 12.98 7.85
N TRP A 73 -10.30 11.99 8.55
CA TRP A 73 -9.89 10.60 8.48
C TRP A 73 -10.00 10.02 7.08
N LYS A 74 -11.08 10.34 6.34
CA LYS A 74 -11.24 9.93 4.94
C LYS A 74 -10.15 10.48 4.03
N ILE A 75 -9.75 11.74 4.20
CA ILE A 75 -8.63 12.33 3.46
C ILE A 75 -7.34 11.56 3.78
N ALA A 76 -7.06 11.33 5.06
CA ALA A 76 -5.86 10.63 5.49
C ALA A 76 -5.81 9.20 4.92
N LEU A 77 -6.92 8.46 4.98
CA LEU A 77 -7.01 7.10 4.42
C LEU A 77 -6.77 7.07 2.91
N ASN A 78 -7.33 8.03 2.15
CA ASN A 78 -7.09 8.11 0.70
C ASN A 78 -5.60 8.33 0.39
N ILE A 79 -4.95 9.26 1.11
CA ILE A 79 -3.52 9.54 0.93
C ILE A 79 -2.67 8.31 1.29
N VAL A 80 -3.00 7.61 2.38
CA VAL A 80 -2.29 6.39 2.80
C VAL A 80 -2.44 5.28 1.76
N ASP A 81 -3.64 5.08 1.20
CA ASP A 81 -3.90 4.10 0.13
C ASP A 81 -3.02 4.38 -1.10
N ASP A 82 -2.94 5.65 -1.52
CA ASP A 82 -2.08 6.07 -2.64
C ASP A 82 -0.59 5.88 -2.34
N LEU A 83 -0.14 6.16 -1.11
CA LEU A 83 1.24 5.93 -0.69
C LEU A 83 1.58 4.44 -0.65
N LEU A 84 0.68 3.59 -0.16
CA LEU A 84 0.87 2.14 -0.18
C LEU A 84 0.98 1.62 -1.60
N GLN A 85 0.16 2.13 -2.51
CA GLN A 85 0.24 1.79 -3.92
C GLN A 85 1.60 2.21 -4.54
N LEU A 86 2.09 3.40 -4.22
CA LEU A 86 3.40 3.87 -4.64
C LEU A 86 4.53 2.99 -4.07
N ILE A 87 4.43 2.58 -2.81
CA ILE A 87 5.36 1.62 -2.19
C ILE A 87 5.32 0.29 -2.95
N GLY A 88 4.14 -0.22 -3.31
CA GLY A 88 4.00 -1.42 -4.12
C GLY A 88 4.77 -1.34 -5.45
N TYR A 89 4.58 -0.24 -6.20
CA TYR A 89 5.29 -0.04 -7.46
C TYR A 89 6.81 0.08 -7.30
N THR A 90 7.26 0.82 -6.29
CA THR A 90 8.70 0.99 -6.03
C THR A 90 9.35 -0.31 -5.56
N THR A 91 8.68 -1.09 -4.69
CA THR A 91 9.15 -2.42 -4.26
C THR A 91 9.32 -3.36 -5.45
N VAL A 92 8.35 -3.42 -6.37
CA VAL A 92 8.48 -4.23 -7.59
C VAL A 92 9.68 -3.78 -8.43
N GLY A 93 9.88 -2.46 -8.58
CA GLY A 93 11.05 -1.91 -9.28
C GLY A 93 12.38 -2.33 -8.66
N TYR A 94 12.50 -2.26 -7.33
CA TYR A 94 13.71 -2.68 -6.62
C TYR A 94 13.96 -4.19 -6.68
N ILE A 95 12.90 -5.00 -6.68
CA ILE A 95 13.03 -6.46 -6.86
C ILE A 95 13.56 -6.79 -8.25
N ILE A 96 13.02 -6.14 -9.29
CA ILE A 96 13.47 -6.32 -10.67
C ILE A 96 14.94 -5.90 -10.79
N TYR A 97 15.31 -4.73 -10.28
CA TYR A 97 16.69 -4.24 -10.29
C TYR A 97 17.65 -5.17 -9.56
N GLY A 98 17.30 -5.63 -8.36
CA GLY A 98 18.10 -6.58 -7.59
C GLY A 98 18.24 -7.93 -8.30
N GLY A 99 17.18 -8.39 -8.99
CA GLY A 99 17.18 -9.60 -9.81
C GLY A 99 18.14 -9.50 -11.00
N PHE A 100 18.08 -8.40 -11.76
CA PHE A 100 19.01 -8.15 -12.87
C PHE A 100 20.46 -8.06 -12.41
N LEU A 101 20.72 -7.44 -11.25
CA LEU A 101 22.05 -7.35 -10.68
C LEU A 101 22.62 -8.73 -10.30
N MET A 102 21.78 -9.64 -9.79
CA MET A 102 22.17 -11.03 -9.55
C MET A 102 22.42 -11.78 -10.87
N MET A 103 21.55 -11.61 -11.88
CA MET A 103 21.68 -12.33 -13.15
C MET A 103 22.91 -11.90 -13.96
N THR A 104 23.28 -10.62 -13.89
CA THR A 104 24.42 -10.03 -14.61
C THR A 104 25.73 -10.11 -13.81
N SER A 105 25.74 -10.84 -12.68
CA SER A 105 26.90 -10.83 -11.77
C SER A 105 28.12 -11.59 -12.30
N ASN A 106 28.05 -12.36 -13.39
CA ASN A 106 29.19 -13.04 -14.05
C ASN A 106 30.17 -13.74 -13.08
N GLY A 107 29.66 -14.29 -11.97
CA GLY A 107 30.47 -14.97 -10.95
C GLY A 107 31.15 -14.05 -9.92
N ALA A 108 30.96 -12.74 -9.97
CA ALA A 108 31.42 -11.81 -8.95
C ALA A 108 30.51 -11.90 -7.69
N PRO A 109 31.03 -12.40 -6.55
CA PRO A 109 30.21 -12.62 -5.35
C PRO A 109 29.66 -11.31 -4.77
N ASP A 110 30.36 -10.21 -4.98
CA ASP A 110 29.97 -8.88 -4.50
C ASP A 110 28.66 -8.39 -5.13
N LYS A 111 28.54 -8.50 -6.47
CA LYS A 111 27.32 -8.11 -7.20
C LYS A 111 26.12 -9.00 -6.85
N ALA A 112 26.35 -10.30 -6.68
CA ALA A 112 25.31 -11.23 -6.24
C ALA A 112 24.84 -10.95 -4.81
N ALA A 113 25.76 -10.62 -3.89
CA ALA A 113 25.44 -10.23 -2.53
C ALA A 113 24.66 -8.90 -2.49
N HIS A 114 25.04 -7.94 -3.33
CA HIS A 114 24.36 -6.66 -3.42
C HIS A 114 22.93 -6.79 -3.94
N GLY A 115 22.70 -7.61 -4.98
CA GLY A 115 21.35 -7.87 -5.50
C GLY A 115 20.43 -8.53 -4.47
N ARG A 116 20.94 -9.51 -3.71
CA ARG A 116 20.20 -10.12 -2.59
C ARG A 116 19.88 -9.10 -1.50
N LYS A 117 20.84 -8.25 -1.13
CA LYS A 117 20.62 -7.20 -0.12
C LYS A 117 19.52 -6.23 -0.55
N THR A 118 19.52 -5.81 -1.82
CA THR A 118 18.47 -4.93 -2.35
C THR A 118 17.09 -5.56 -2.27
N ILE A 119 16.93 -6.82 -2.68
CA ILE A 119 15.64 -7.53 -2.59
C ILE A 119 15.18 -7.67 -1.13
N MET A 120 16.10 -8.03 -0.23
CA MET A 120 15.82 -8.18 1.20
C MET A 120 15.35 -6.86 1.82
N SER A 121 16.05 -5.76 1.53
CA SER A 121 15.67 -4.43 2.00
C SER A 121 14.31 -3.98 1.46
N ALA A 122 14.01 -4.25 0.18
CA ALA A 122 12.73 -3.95 -0.42
C ALA A 122 11.57 -4.75 0.22
N ALA A 123 11.79 -6.03 0.50
CA ALA A 123 10.81 -6.89 1.18
C ALA A 123 10.54 -6.43 2.61
N ILE A 124 11.58 -6.08 3.38
CA ILE A 124 11.44 -5.57 4.75
C ILE A 124 10.64 -4.26 4.75
N GLY A 125 10.93 -3.34 3.81
CA GLY A 125 10.20 -2.09 3.68
C GLY A 125 8.70 -2.31 3.41
N LEU A 126 8.36 -3.26 2.54
CA LEU A 126 6.97 -3.62 2.26
C LEU A 126 6.26 -4.20 3.48
N VAL A 127 6.91 -5.09 4.22
CA VAL A 127 6.34 -5.67 5.46
C VAL A 127 6.06 -4.58 6.50
N ILE A 128 6.99 -3.63 6.68
CA ILE A 128 6.80 -2.50 7.61
C ILE A 128 5.63 -1.62 7.17
N ALA A 129 5.50 -1.33 5.87
CA ALA A 129 4.40 -0.53 5.35
C ALA A 129 3.04 -1.18 5.62
N LEU A 130 2.91 -2.48 5.36
CA LEU A 130 1.69 -3.24 5.65
C LEU A 130 1.38 -3.30 7.16
N ALA A 131 2.40 -3.49 7.99
CA ALA A 131 2.26 -3.50 9.45
C ALA A 131 1.80 -2.13 9.98
N SER A 132 2.26 -1.03 9.38
CA SER A 132 1.87 0.32 9.79
C SER A 132 0.37 0.55 9.64
N VAL A 133 -0.24 0.09 8.54
CA VAL A 133 -1.68 0.26 8.32
C VAL A 133 -2.50 -0.59 9.28
N ALA A 134 -2.06 -1.82 9.55
CA ALA A 134 -2.69 -2.66 10.57
C ALA A 134 -2.65 -1.99 11.95
N LEU A 135 -1.54 -1.34 12.31
CA LEU A 135 -1.41 -0.61 13.57
C LEU A 135 -2.35 0.60 13.63
N VAL A 136 -2.41 1.41 12.56
CA VAL A 136 -3.30 2.58 12.49
C VAL A 136 -4.77 2.17 12.62
N ASN A 137 -5.18 1.09 11.93
CA ASN A 137 -6.53 0.56 12.03
C ASN A 137 -6.85 -0.03 13.41
N PHE A 138 -5.87 -0.69 14.05
CA PHE A 138 -6.02 -1.20 15.41
C PHE A 138 -6.21 -0.08 16.43
N ILE A 139 -5.47 1.03 16.27
CA ILE A 139 -5.66 2.20 17.11
C ILE A 139 -7.05 2.81 16.84
N SER A 140 -7.40 3.10 15.58
CA SER A 140 -8.70 3.66 15.19
C SER A 140 -9.88 2.86 15.78
N SER A 141 -9.81 1.54 15.71
CA SER A 141 -10.86 0.65 16.23
C SER A 141 -11.01 0.70 17.76
N ASN A 142 -9.93 0.96 18.49
CA ASN A 142 -9.96 1.07 19.96
C ASN A 142 -10.44 2.44 20.47
N ILE A 143 -10.25 3.51 19.68
CA ILE A 143 -10.73 4.87 20.03
C ILE A 143 -12.18 5.12 19.61
N GLY A 144 -12.85 4.16 18.96
CA GLY A 144 -14.27 4.26 18.65
C GLY A 144 -14.62 5.30 17.59
N VAL A 145 -13.72 5.50 16.61
CA VAL A 145 -13.95 6.30 15.40
C VAL A 145 -13.98 5.41 14.16
#